data_AF-A0AAV0WI01-F1
#
_entry.id   AF-A0AAV0WI01-F1
#
_cell.length_a   1.000
_cell.length_b   1.000
_cell.length_c   1.000
_cell.angle_alpha   90.00
_cell.angle_beta   90.00
_cell.angle_gamma   90.00
#
_symmetry.space_group_name_H-M   'P 1'
#
loop_
_entity.id
_entity.type
_entity.pdbx_description
1 polymer ?
#
loop_
_entity_poly.entity_id
_entity_poly.type
_entity_poly.pdbx_seq_one_letter_code
_entity_poly.pdbx_strand_id
1 'polypeptide(L)'
;MYGFNFTLVNNFRFVHQLETRFSEKNQELFKIFQIFDYTSLYYFNPKCPSLEFFIDHYKYFEINKIKVKSEFSSAKALLEHKHILRPDLAFLKTLKLMHIIKTLPISTASNERFFSSMKNVKSYIRTSMGDERLSDLMIINVEKDEANKIDLNKAVDDFGKMKNRRYPLFK
;
A
#
# COMPACT_ATOMS: atom_id res chain seq x y z
N MET A 1 -12.62 14.13 12.02
CA MET A 1 -11.97 13.25 11.04
C MET A 1 -12.03 13.98 9.70
N TYR A 2 -11.05 14.85 9.43
CA TYR A 2 -11.08 15.71 8.23
C TYR A 2 -10.76 14.85 7.01
N GLY A 3 -11.74 14.71 6.13
CA GLY A 3 -11.58 14.07 4.83
C GLY A 3 -10.63 14.91 3.99
N PHE A 4 -9.47 14.32 3.66
CA PHE A 4 -8.62 14.84 2.60
C PHE A 4 -9.37 14.70 1.28
N ASN A 5 -10.02 15.79 0.85
CA ASN A 5 -10.59 15.88 -0.50
C ASN A 5 -9.43 16.01 -1.48
N PHE A 6 -8.94 14.87 -1.95
CA PHE A 6 -8.12 14.76 -3.14
C PHE A 6 -8.98 15.09 -4.36
N THR A 7 -9.15 16.37 -4.67
CA THR A 7 -9.48 16.81 -6.04
C THR A 7 -8.24 16.62 -6.92
N LEU A 8 -7.94 15.35 -7.22
CA LEU A 8 -6.79 14.93 -8.03
C LEU A 8 -7.17 14.93 -9.51
N VAL A 9 -6.83 16.01 -10.20
CA VAL A 9 -6.47 15.87 -11.62
C VAL A 9 -5.07 15.25 -11.64
N ASN A 10 -5.05 13.93 -11.86
CA ASN A 10 -4.01 13.21 -12.58
C ASN A 10 -2.62 13.11 -11.96
N ASN A 11 -2.54 12.51 -10.77
CA ASN A 11 -1.42 11.60 -10.49
C ASN A 11 -1.80 10.18 -10.97
N PHE A 12 -2.17 10.05 -12.26
CA PHE A 12 -2.76 8.81 -12.80
C PHE A 12 -1.94 7.59 -12.43
N ARG A 13 -0.60 7.66 -12.49
CA ARG A 13 0.25 6.53 -12.14
C ARG A 13 0.15 6.15 -10.66
N PHE A 14 0.17 7.12 -9.75
CA PHE A 14 0.06 6.87 -8.31
C PHE A 14 -1.35 6.41 -7.92
N VAL A 15 -2.38 7.11 -8.40
CA VAL A 15 -3.78 6.77 -8.15
C VAL A 15 -4.10 5.40 -8.73
N HIS A 16 -3.70 5.13 -9.97
CA HIS A 16 -3.86 3.81 -10.58
C HIS A 16 -3.10 2.73 -9.81
N GLN A 17 -1.88 3.01 -9.31
CA GLN A 17 -1.15 2.06 -8.46
C GLN A 17 -1.88 1.80 -7.13
N LEU A 18 -2.45 2.83 -6.52
CA LEU A 18 -3.28 2.69 -5.32
C LEU A 18 -4.57 1.94 -5.61
N GLU A 19 -5.29 2.26 -6.68
CA GLU A 19 -6.53 1.62 -7.10
C GLU A 19 -6.31 0.15 -7.47
N THR A 20 -5.24 -0.15 -8.21
CA THR A 20 -4.84 -1.52 -8.49
C THR A 20 -4.55 -2.26 -7.18
N ARG A 21 -3.83 -1.63 -6.25
CA ARG A 21 -3.44 -2.22 -4.95
C ARG A 21 -4.62 -2.41 -4.00
N PHE A 22 -5.52 -1.44 -3.90
CA PHE A 22 -6.72 -1.49 -3.07
C PHE A 22 -7.95 -1.95 -3.85
N SER A 23 -7.75 -2.60 -5.00
CA SER A 23 -8.82 -3.24 -5.75
C SER A 23 -9.54 -4.26 -4.87
N GLU A 24 -10.83 -4.49 -5.17
CA GLU A 24 -11.67 -5.42 -4.40
C GLU A 24 -11.00 -6.79 -4.24
N LYS A 25 -10.35 -7.29 -5.30
CA LYS A 25 -9.59 -8.55 -5.27
C LYS A 25 -8.44 -8.54 -4.27
N ASN A 26 -7.64 -7.46 -4.24
CA ASN A 26 -6.52 -7.37 -3.31
C ASN A 26 -6.99 -7.13 -1.87
N GLN A 27 -8.09 -6.41 -1.67
CA GLN A 27 -8.73 -6.31 -0.36
C GLN A 27 -9.18 -7.68 0.15
N GLU A 28 -9.73 -8.54 -0.72
CA GLU A 28 -10.05 -9.92 -0.38
C GLU A 28 -8.82 -10.76 -0.06
N LEU A 29 -7.70 -10.58 -0.77
CA LEU A 29 -6.42 -11.22 -0.40
C LEU A 29 -5.97 -10.78 0.99
N PHE A 30 -6.08 -9.49 1.34
CA PHE A 30 -5.67 -8.99 2.65
C PHE A 30 -6.53 -9.52 3.80
N LYS A 31 -7.75 -10.01 3.55
CA LYS A 31 -8.55 -10.71 4.58
C LYS A 31 -7.83 -11.96 5.11
N ILE A 32 -6.83 -12.50 4.40
CA ILE A 32 -6.01 -13.62 4.88
C ILE A 32 -5.33 -13.33 6.23
N PHE A 33 -5.01 -12.07 6.54
CA PHE A 33 -4.40 -11.69 7.81
C PHE A 33 -5.27 -12.06 9.02
N GLN A 34 -6.59 -12.13 8.84
CA GLN A 34 -7.55 -12.55 9.86
C GLN A 34 -7.35 -13.98 10.35
N ILE A 35 -6.59 -14.82 9.63
CA ILE A 35 -6.28 -16.19 10.06
C ILE A 35 -5.26 -16.20 11.20
N PHE A 36 -4.41 -15.17 11.30
CA PHE A 36 -3.39 -15.08 12.35
C PHE A 36 -3.78 -14.11 13.48
N ASP A 37 -4.92 -13.46 13.36
CA ASP A 37 -5.45 -12.58 14.40
C ASP A 37 -6.24 -13.42 15.42
N TYR A 38 -5.78 -13.43 16.67
CA TYR A 38 -6.42 -14.17 17.77
C TYR A 38 -7.83 -13.66 18.09
N THR A 39 -8.15 -12.42 17.71
CA THR A 39 -9.49 -11.83 17.92
C THR A 39 -10.49 -12.23 16.84
N SER A 40 -10.01 -12.78 15.73
CA SER A 40 -10.82 -13.16 14.58
C SER A 40 -11.48 -14.53 14.76
N LEU A 41 -12.74 -14.63 14.31
CA LEU A 41 -13.46 -15.91 14.20
C LEU A 41 -12.76 -16.92 13.27
N TYR A 42 -11.87 -16.43 12.40
CA TYR A 42 -11.11 -17.23 11.45
C TYR A 42 -9.70 -17.61 11.94
N TYR A 43 -9.37 -17.35 13.22
CA TYR A 43 -8.06 -17.69 13.80
C TYR A 43 -7.72 -19.17 13.65
N PHE A 44 -6.64 -19.47 12.92
CA PHE A 44 -6.22 -20.81 12.50
C PHE A 44 -7.37 -21.70 12.01
N ASN A 45 -8.37 -21.11 11.34
CA ASN A 45 -9.53 -21.86 10.87
C ASN A 45 -9.29 -22.40 9.44
N PRO A 46 -9.22 -23.73 9.25
CA PRO A 46 -8.96 -24.32 7.94
C PRO A 46 -10.12 -24.14 6.94
N LYS A 47 -11.31 -23.73 7.41
CA LYS A 47 -12.49 -23.44 6.58
C LYS A 47 -12.61 -21.96 6.19
N CYS A 48 -11.57 -21.15 6.41
CA CYS A 48 -11.58 -19.74 6.03
C CYS A 48 -11.65 -19.59 4.49
N PRO A 49 -12.67 -18.90 3.93
CA PRO A 49 -12.78 -18.67 2.48
C PRO A 49 -11.58 -17.89 1.90
N SER A 50 -11.05 -16.94 2.67
CA SER A 50 -9.89 -16.14 2.26
C SER A 50 -8.62 -16.98 2.08
N LEU A 51 -8.49 -18.12 2.78
CA LEU A 51 -7.38 -19.05 2.59
C LEU A 51 -7.41 -19.69 1.20
N GLU A 52 -8.59 -20.09 0.75
CA GLU A 52 -8.74 -20.74 -0.55
C GLU A 52 -8.50 -19.77 -1.68
N PHE A 53 -9.05 -18.56 -1.57
CA PHE A 53 -8.82 -17.46 -2.51
C PHE A 53 -7.33 -17.07 -2.58
N PHE A 54 -6.65 -16.98 -1.44
CA PHE A 54 -5.22 -16.66 -1.38
C PHE A 54 -4.35 -17.73 -2.06
N ILE A 55 -4.60 -19.01 -1.76
CA ILE A 55 -3.81 -20.09 -2.35
C ILE A 55 -4.07 -20.22 -3.85
N ASP A 56 -5.29 -19.95 -4.32
CA ASP A 56 -5.61 -19.93 -5.75
C ASP A 56 -4.92 -18.78 -6.48
N HIS A 57 -4.98 -17.57 -5.93
CA HIS A 57 -4.30 -16.40 -6.48
C HIS A 57 -2.77 -16.58 -6.54
N TYR A 58 -2.18 -17.18 -5.50
CA TYR A 58 -0.74 -17.40 -5.37
C TYR A 58 -0.33 -18.85 -5.68
N LYS A 59 -0.94 -19.47 -6.69
CA LYS A 59 -0.68 -20.87 -7.11
C LYS A 59 0.80 -21.16 -7.36
N TYR A 60 1.57 -20.16 -7.80
CA TYR A 60 3.02 -20.23 -8.01
C TYR A 60 3.82 -20.74 -6.80
N PHE A 61 3.37 -20.47 -5.56
CA PHE A 61 4.10 -20.87 -4.36
C PHE A 61 3.91 -22.35 -3.97
N GLU A 62 3.09 -23.10 -4.71
CA GLU A 62 2.82 -24.53 -4.54
C GLU A 62 2.49 -24.90 -3.08
N ILE A 63 1.53 -24.16 -2.51
CA ILE A 63 1.12 -24.34 -1.12
C ILE A 63 0.24 -25.60 -1.02
N ASN A 64 0.71 -26.60 -0.26
CA ASN A 64 -0.06 -27.81 -0.01
C ASN A 64 -1.24 -27.52 0.94
N LYS A 65 -2.43 -27.34 0.36
CA LYS A 65 -3.69 -27.01 1.07
C LYS A 65 -3.99 -28.00 2.20
N ILE A 66 -3.80 -29.31 1.95
CA ILE A 66 -4.15 -30.37 2.90
C ILE A 66 -3.23 -30.32 4.14
N LYS A 67 -1.93 -30.15 3.93
CA LYS A 67 -0.96 -30.02 5.03
C LYS A 67 -1.16 -28.74 5.83
N VAL A 68 -1.42 -27.61 5.18
CA VAL A 68 -1.73 -26.35 5.89
C VAL A 68 -2.99 -26.49 6.74
N LYS A 69 -4.07 -27.06 6.19
CA LYS A 69 -5.33 -27.25 6.93
C LYS A 69 -5.17 -28.20 8.14
N SER A 70 -4.35 -29.23 8.04
CA SER A 70 -4.08 -30.16 9.16
C SER A 70 -3.16 -29.55 10.23
N GLU A 71 -2.14 -28.79 9.80
CA GLU A 71 -1.27 -28.04 10.71
C GLU A 71 -2.05 -26.96 11.48
N PHE A 72 -2.99 -26.27 10.84
CA PHE A 72 -3.81 -25.24 11.49
C PHE A 72 -4.62 -25.76 12.68
N SER A 73 -5.30 -26.89 12.54
CA SER A 73 -6.05 -27.52 13.63
C SER A 73 -5.13 -27.87 14.81
N SER A 74 -3.93 -28.36 14.50
CA SER A 74 -2.94 -28.73 15.51
C SER A 74 -2.32 -27.50 16.18
N ALA A 75 -2.03 -26.44 15.42
CA ALA A 75 -1.51 -25.17 15.90
C ALA A 75 -2.52 -24.46 16.81
N LYS A 76 -3.80 -24.47 16.41
CA LYS A 76 -4.88 -23.90 17.21
C LYS A 76 -5.00 -24.58 18.59
N ALA A 77 -5.07 -25.91 18.61
CA ALA A 77 -5.13 -26.67 19.85
C ALA A 77 -3.91 -26.40 20.76
N LEU A 78 -2.70 -26.36 20.19
CA LEU A 78 -1.48 -26.10 20.96
C LEU A 78 -1.41 -24.67 21.53
N LEU A 79 -1.87 -23.67 20.77
CA LEU A 79 -1.92 -22.28 21.21
C LEU A 79 -2.99 -22.05 22.30
N GLU A 80 -4.13 -22.73 22.20
CA GLU A 80 -5.19 -22.72 23.23
C GLU A 80 -4.70 -23.29 24.57
N HIS A 81 -3.86 -24.33 24.53
CA HIS A 81 -3.29 -24.95 25.73
C HIS A 81 -2.02 -24.26 26.27
N LYS A 82 -1.63 -23.07 25.76
CA LYS A 82 -0.46 -22.27 26.21
C LYS A 82 0.89 -23.01 26.23
N HIS A 83 1.05 -24.12 25.51
CA HIS A 83 2.33 -24.80 25.44
C HIS A 83 3.26 -24.10 24.45
N ILE A 84 4.42 -23.63 24.93
CA ILE A 84 5.47 -23.02 24.10
C ILE A 84 6.20 -24.15 23.37
N LEU A 85 5.65 -24.59 22.24
CA LEU A 85 6.38 -25.44 21.31
C LEU A 85 7.32 -24.56 20.49
N ARG A 86 8.54 -25.03 20.20
CA ARG A 86 9.37 -24.42 19.14
C ARG A 86 8.62 -24.57 17.82
N PRO A 87 8.00 -23.51 17.28
CA PRO A 87 7.13 -23.64 16.11
C PRO A 87 7.92 -23.99 14.86
N ASP A 88 9.23 -23.74 14.88
CA ASP A 88 10.18 -23.80 13.76
C ASP A 88 10.19 -25.15 13.02
N LEU A 89 9.94 -26.26 13.72
CA LEU A 89 9.89 -27.60 13.10
C LEU A 89 8.47 -28.20 13.01
N ALA A 90 7.55 -27.83 13.91
CA ALA A 90 6.25 -28.48 14.01
C ALA A 90 5.26 -28.04 12.92
N PHE A 91 5.36 -26.79 12.47
CA PHE A 91 4.38 -26.17 11.57
C PHE A 91 5.04 -25.56 10.33
N LEU A 92 5.88 -26.34 9.66
CA LEU A 92 6.69 -25.84 8.56
C LEU A 92 5.86 -25.24 7.41
N LYS A 93 4.68 -25.80 7.09
CA LYS A 93 3.84 -25.26 5.99
C LYS A 93 3.08 -24.00 6.41
N THR A 94 2.60 -23.95 7.63
CA THR A 94 2.00 -22.77 8.25
C THR A 94 3.01 -21.63 8.34
N LEU A 95 4.25 -21.91 8.75
CA LEU A 95 5.34 -20.95 8.78
C LEU A 95 5.70 -20.46 7.37
N LYS A 96 5.75 -21.36 6.37
CA LYS A 96 5.95 -20.96 4.97
C LYS A 96 4.85 -19.99 4.51
N LEU A 97 3.58 -20.29 4.83
CA LEU A 97 2.44 -19.43 4.52
C LEU A 97 2.56 -18.06 5.22
N MET A 98 2.91 -18.03 6.50
CA MET A 98 3.16 -16.78 7.24
C MET A 98 4.28 -15.95 6.61
N HIS A 99 5.38 -16.60 6.18
CA HIS A 99 6.47 -15.90 5.49
C HIS A 99 6.00 -15.28 4.19
N ILE A 100 5.25 -16.03 3.37
CA ILE A 100 4.69 -15.50 2.11
C ILE A 100 3.80 -14.29 2.41
N ILE A 101 2.92 -14.39 3.40
CA ILE A 101 2.01 -13.31 3.78
C ILE A 101 2.76 -12.08 4.31
N LYS A 102 3.83 -12.27 5.08
CA LYS A 102 4.73 -11.18 5.51
C LYS A 102 5.47 -10.52 4.36
N THR A 103 5.79 -11.27 3.30
CA THR A 103 6.44 -10.74 2.10
C THR A 103 5.47 -10.07 1.13
N LEU A 104 4.15 -10.21 1.34
CA LEU A 104 3.18 -9.45 0.57
C LEU A 104 3.43 -7.97 0.84
N PRO A 105 3.72 -7.16 -0.19
CA PRO A 105 3.94 -5.74 0.01
C PRO A 105 2.65 -5.13 0.58
N ILE A 106 2.67 -4.74 1.86
CA ILE A 106 1.64 -3.88 2.48
C ILE A 106 1.81 -2.43 2.01
N SER A 107 3.02 -2.06 1.57
CA SER A 107 3.39 -0.82 0.87
C SER A 107 4.14 -1.14 -0.44
N THR A 108 4.00 -0.32 -1.49
CA THR A 108 4.79 -0.46 -2.74
C THR A 108 5.96 0.50 -2.66
N ALA A 109 7.14 0.11 -3.15
CA ALA A 109 8.32 0.98 -3.14
C ALA A 109 8.05 2.34 -3.82
N SER A 110 7.22 2.37 -4.86
CA SER A 110 6.80 3.61 -5.53
C SER A 110 6.00 4.53 -4.61
N ASN A 111 5.08 3.98 -3.82
CA ASN A 111 4.26 4.78 -2.89
C ASN A 111 5.11 5.26 -1.71
N GLU A 112 6.00 4.42 -1.17
CA GLU A 112 6.94 4.83 -0.13
C GLU A 112 7.89 5.94 -0.60
N ARG A 113 8.41 5.81 -1.83
CA ARG A 113 9.21 6.86 -2.47
C ARG A 113 8.40 8.14 -2.66
N PHE A 114 7.14 8.04 -3.10
CA PHE A 114 6.24 9.19 -3.21
C PHE A 114 6.05 9.90 -1.87
N PHE A 115 5.72 9.18 -0.80
CA PHE A 115 5.56 9.76 0.54
C PHE A 115 6.87 10.33 1.10
N SER A 116 8.02 9.70 0.81
CA SER A 116 9.34 10.22 1.17
C SER A 116 9.64 11.53 0.44
N SER A 117 9.41 11.60 -0.87
CA SER A 117 9.51 12.83 -1.65
C SER A 117 8.55 13.90 -1.13
N MET A 118 7.33 13.53 -0.75
CA MET A 118 6.34 14.45 -0.18
C MET A 118 6.84 15.11 1.10
N LYS A 119 7.45 14.31 1.98
CA LYS A 119 8.06 14.80 3.21
C LYS A 119 9.20 15.77 2.90
N ASN A 120 10.04 15.47 1.91
CA ASN A 120 11.15 16.34 1.51
C ASN A 120 10.64 17.67 0.93
N VAL A 121 9.65 17.65 0.04
CA VAL A 121 9.05 18.86 -0.55
C VAL A 121 8.40 19.72 0.54
N LYS A 122 7.60 19.11 1.44
CA LYS A 122 7.01 19.83 2.58
C LYS A 122 8.07 20.46 3.50
N SER A 123 9.14 19.73 3.79
CA SER A 123 10.21 20.20 4.68
C SER A 123 11.03 21.32 4.04
N TYR A 124 11.36 21.19 2.76
CA TYR A 124 12.14 22.18 2.01
C TYR A 124 11.42 23.53 1.93
N ILE A 125 10.09 23.52 1.75
CA ILE A 125 9.30 24.75 1.54
C ILE A 125 8.80 25.35 2.87
N ARG A 126 8.94 24.65 4.02
CA ARG A 126 8.64 25.13 5.39
C ARG A 126 7.36 25.97 5.52
N THR A 127 6.28 25.60 4.85
CA THR A 127 5.01 26.37 4.81
C THR A 127 3.78 25.52 5.11
N SER A 128 2.73 26.17 5.65
CA SER A 128 1.34 25.66 5.65
C SER A 128 0.75 25.77 4.24
N MET A 129 1.38 25.10 3.27
CA MET A 129 0.97 25.17 1.88
C MET A 129 -0.38 24.45 1.70
N GLY A 130 -1.27 25.04 0.90
CA GLY A 130 -2.54 24.41 0.54
C GLY A 130 -2.34 23.12 -0.27
N ASP A 131 -3.30 22.20 -0.18
CA ASP A 131 -3.23 20.87 -0.79
C ASP A 131 -3.05 20.93 -2.32
N GLU A 132 -3.66 21.91 -3.00
CA GLU A 132 -3.54 22.09 -4.46
C GLU A 132 -2.09 22.34 -4.90
N ARG A 133 -1.44 23.38 -4.33
CA ARG A 133 -0.06 23.72 -4.67
C ARG A 133 0.92 22.59 -4.33
N LEU A 134 0.62 21.81 -3.28
CA LEU A 134 1.42 20.65 -2.92
C LEU A 134 1.28 19.54 -3.96
N SER A 135 0.06 19.27 -4.41
CA SER A 135 -0.21 18.31 -5.46
C SER A 135 0.58 18.65 -6.74
N ASP A 136 0.55 19.90 -7.17
CA ASP A 136 1.25 20.37 -8.37
C ASP A 136 2.78 20.17 -8.28
N LEU A 137 3.37 20.53 -7.15
CA LEU A 137 4.81 20.34 -6.93
C LEU A 137 5.20 18.85 -6.85
N MET A 138 4.32 18.01 -6.33
CA MET A 138 4.55 16.57 -6.28
C MET A 138 4.51 15.93 -7.66
N ILE A 139 3.66 16.42 -8.57
CA ILE A 139 3.66 16.00 -9.97
C ILE A 139 5.02 16.30 -10.61
N ILE A 140 5.51 17.53 -10.46
CA ILE A 140 6.83 17.94 -10.98
C ILE A 140 7.96 17.08 -10.38
N ASN A 141 7.87 16.73 -9.09
CA ASN A 141 8.88 15.92 -8.41
C ASN A 141 8.90 14.45 -8.87
N VAL A 142 7.72 13.86 -9.09
CA VAL A 142 7.58 12.47 -9.54
C VAL A 142 7.95 12.33 -11.01
N GLU A 143 7.49 13.24 -11.84
CA GLU A 143 7.78 13.29 -13.28
C GLU A 143 9.02 14.15 -13.56
N LYS A 144 9.98 14.17 -12.62
CA LYS A 144 11.19 15.00 -12.71
C LYS A 144 11.94 14.79 -14.01
N ASP A 145 11.98 13.57 -14.53
CA ASP A 145 12.67 13.24 -15.79
C ASP A 145 12.03 13.93 -17.00
N GLU A 146 10.70 14.05 -17.02
CA GLU A 146 9.98 14.82 -18.04
C GLU A 146 10.02 16.32 -17.75
N ALA A 147 9.91 16.73 -16.48
CA ALA A 147 9.98 18.12 -16.08
C ALA A 147 11.35 18.75 -16.40
N ASN A 148 12.43 17.98 -16.31
CA ASN A 148 13.77 18.43 -16.69
C ASN A 148 13.89 18.72 -18.21
N LYS A 149 12.99 18.20 -19.04
CA LYS A 149 12.94 18.50 -20.49
C LYS A 149 12.22 19.82 -20.78
N ILE A 150 11.53 20.38 -19.80
CA ILE A 150 10.82 21.65 -19.94
C ILE A 150 11.84 22.80 -19.85
N ASP A 151 11.80 23.70 -20.84
CA ASP A 151 12.60 24.92 -20.82
C ASP A 151 12.00 25.93 -19.83
N LEU A 152 12.64 26.04 -18.67
CA LEU A 152 12.23 26.97 -17.62
C LEU A 152 12.25 28.43 -18.09
N ASN A 153 13.14 28.81 -19.01
CA ASN A 153 13.20 30.19 -19.50
C ASN A 153 11.96 30.53 -20.33
N LYS A 154 11.52 29.61 -21.19
CA LYS A 154 10.25 29.76 -21.92
C LYS A 154 9.05 29.82 -20.98
N ALA A 155 9.03 28.99 -19.94
CA ALA A 155 7.97 29.02 -18.95
C ALA A 155 7.90 30.38 -18.21
N VAL A 156 9.05 30.97 -17.88
CA VAL A 156 9.15 32.31 -17.28
C VAL A 156 8.68 33.39 -18.25
N ASP A 157 9.09 33.32 -19.52
CA ASP A 157 8.67 34.27 -20.55
C ASP A 157 7.15 34.24 -20.78
N ASP A 158 6.57 33.04 -20.84
CA ASP A 158 5.13 32.87 -21.04
C ASP A 158 4.33 33.31 -19.81
N PHE A 159 4.83 33.04 -18.60
CA PHE A 159 4.27 33.61 -17.38
C PHE A 159 4.35 35.15 -17.38
N GLY A 160 5.46 35.73 -17.85
CA GLY A 160 5.64 37.18 -17.96
C GLY A 160 4.68 37.84 -18.96
N LYS A 161 4.29 37.12 -20.01
CA LYS A 161 3.30 37.55 -21.03
C LYS A 161 1.85 37.48 -20.54
N MET A 162 1.54 36.75 -19.47
CA MET A 162 0.19 36.70 -18.92
C MET A 162 -0.21 38.08 -18.37
N LYS A 163 -1.33 38.64 -18.88
CA LYS A 163 -1.81 39.99 -18.52
C LYS A 163 -2.25 40.10 -17.05
N ASN A 164 -2.68 39.00 -16.43
CA ASN A 164 -3.18 39.00 -15.06
C ASN A 164 -2.19 38.24 -14.15
N ARG A 165 -1.16 38.96 -13.70
CA ARG A 165 -0.02 38.40 -12.93
C ARG A 165 -0.31 38.16 -11.45
N ARG A 166 -1.47 38.62 -10.97
CA ARG A 166 -1.90 38.43 -9.58
C ARG A 166 -2.88 37.28 -9.52
N TYR A 167 -2.44 36.16 -8.97
CA TYR A 167 -3.38 35.19 -8.42
C TYR A 167 -4.14 35.91 -7.29
N PRO A 168 -5.48 35.88 -7.27
CA PRO A 168 -6.23 36.53 -6.20
C PRO A 168 -5.82 35.87 -4.88
N LEU A 169 -5.11 36.62 -4.05
CA LEU A 169 -4.94 36.25 -2.65
C LEU A 169 -6.35 36.35 -2.05
N PHE A 170 -6.92 35.20 -1.70
CA PHE A 170 -8.30 35.05 -1.22
C PHE A 170 -8.69 36.14 -0.19
N LYS A 171 -9.96 36.58 -0.24
CA LYS A 171 -10.62 37.37 0.81
C LYS A 171 -11.01 36.46 1.98
#